data_AF-A0A0F9GP35-F1
#
_entry.id   AF-A0A0F9GP35-F1
#
_cell.length_a   1.000
_cell.length_b   1.000
_cell.length_c   1.000
_cell.angle_alpha   90.00
_cell.angle_beta   90.00
_cell.angle_gamma   90.00
#
_symmetry.space_group_name_H-M   'P 1'
#
loop_
_entity.id
_entity.type
_entity.pdbx_description
1 polymer ?
#
loop_
_entity_poly.entity_id
_entity_poly.type
_entity_poly.pdbx_seq_one_letter_code
_entity_poly.pdbx_strand_id
1 'polypeptide(L)'
;MGVNTVPRFVEQPQLWKTQVSVANANISGNTGTLVTLLTGAVPHGSKVDYFSFQAQNETEAGRLRIYLFTAGATAHLWKEFTVSAASASAIDRTMWSSNFTPVAPLIVPSGWTVRISIYSANVVNIFGIGGDF
;
A
#
# COMPACT_ATOMS: atom_id res chain seq x y z
N MET A 1 28.28 6.04 -12.61
CA MET A 1 26.80 6.13 -12.57
C MET A 1 26.37 6.62 -13.94
N GLY A 2 25.66 5.81 -14.73
CA GLY A 2 25.16 6.27 -16.03
C GLY A 2 24.13 7.36 -15.80
N VAL A 3 24.38 8.57 -16.31
CA VAL A 3 23.42 9.67 -16.24
C VAL A 3 22.34 9.40 -17.28
N ASN A 4 21.07 9.45 -16.87
CA ASN A 4 19.97 9.35 -17.80
C ASN A 4 19.94 10.61 -18.68
N THR A 5 20.22 10.47 -19.98
CA THR A 5 20.24 11.58 -20.94
C THR A 5 18.90 11.81 -21.62
N VAL A 6 17.89 10.98 -21.34
CA VAL A 6 16.54 11.08 -21.91
C VAL A 6 15.51 11.08 -20.78
N PRO A 7 14.61 12.09 -20.69
CA PRO A 7 13.53 12.07 -19.72
C PRO A 7 12.71 10.76 -19.86
N ARG A 8 12.49 10.07 -18.74
CA ARG A 8 11.65 8.86 -18.68
C ARG A 8 10.30 9.22 -18.10
N PHE A 9 9.27 8.86 -18.85
CA PHE A 9 7.88 9.01 -18.44
C PHE A 9 7.31 7.63 -18.08
N VAL A 10 6.13 7.61 -17.47
CA VAL A 10 5.41 6.36 -17.25
C VAL A 10 5.05 5.75 -18.61
N GLU A 11 5.52 4.53 -18.86
CA GLU A 11 5.29 3.79 -20.11
C GLU A 11 4.06 2.90 -19.99
N GLN A 12 3.83 2.32 -18.80
CA GLN A 12 2.75 1.38 -18.55
C GLN A 12 1.91 1.84 -17.36
N PRO A 13 0.67 2.32 -17.57
CA PRO A 13 -0.23 2.61 -16.46
C PRO A 13 -0.59 1.32 -15.73
N GLN A 14 -0.54 1.35 -14.40
CA GLN A 14 -0.76 0.20 -13.53
C GLN A 14 -1.86 0.47 -12.50
N LEU A 15 -2.66 -0.57 -12.25
CA LEU A 15 -3.58 -0.67 -11.12
C LEU A 15 -3.16 -1.88 -10.28
N TRP A 16 -2.33 -1.64 -9.28
CA TRP A 16 -1.98 -2.66 -8.30
C TRP A 16 -3.13 -2.86 -7.34
N LYS A 17 -3.41 -4.12 -7.00
CA LYS A 17 -4.48 -4.48 -6.07
C LYS A 17 -4.02 -5.60 -5.15
N THR A 18 -4.38 -5.48 -3.89
CA THR A 18 -4.15 -6.54 -2.92
C THR A 18 -5.23 -6.50 -1.84
N GLN A 19 -5.34 -7.58 -1.09
CA GLN A 19 -6.27 -7.69 0.03
C GLN A 19 -5.50 -8.13 1.26
N VAL A 20 -5.78 -7.47 2.38
CA VAL A 20 -5.27 -7.85 3.69
C VAL A 20 -6.44 -8.22 4.59
N SER A 21 -6.30 -9.35 5.28
CA SER A 21 -7.34 -9.90 6.17
C SER A 21 -6.79 -10.42 7.50
N VAL A 22 -5.46 -10.49 7.64
CA VAL A 22 -4.79 -11.00 8.82
C VAL A 22 -4.20 -9.84 9.62
N ALA A 23 -4.57 -9.77 10.90
CA ALA A 23 -4.03 -8.80 11.85
C ALA A 23 -2.53 -8.94 12.04
N ASN A 24 -1.83 -7.81 12.14
CA ASN A 24 -0.43 -7.71 12.52
C ASN A 24 -0.25 -6.53 13.49
N ALA A 25 -0.17 -6.86 14.78
CA ALA A 25 0.07 -5.88 15.82
C ALA A 25 1.48 -5.27 15.76
N ASN A 26 2.46 -5.97 15.15
CA ASN A 26 3.84 -5.53 15.08
C ASN A 26 3.97 -4.29 14.18
N ILE A 27 4.64 -3.27 14.70
CA ILE A 27 4.92 -2.03 13.97
C ILE A 27 6.22 -2.08 13.15
N SER A 28 7.11 -3.02 13.49
CA SER A 28 8.43 -3.10 12.85
C SER A 28 8.37 -3.57 11.39
N GLY A 29 7.31 -4.29 10.99
CA GLY A 29 7.18 -4.83 9.65
C GLY A 29 8.14 -5.98 9.32
N ASN A 30 8.97 -6.44 10.27
CA ASN A 30 9.89 -7.57 10.04
C ASN A 30 9.28 -8.93 10.43
N THR A 31 8.14 -8.93 11.10
CA THR A 31 7.45 -10.12 11.60
C THR A 31 5.94 -10.00 11.39
N GLY A 32 5.25 -11.14 11.44
CA GLY A 32 3.82 -11.24 11.17
C GLY A 32 3.47 -11.26 9.68
N THR A 33 2.18 -11.26 9.38
CA THR A 33 1.68 -11.33 8.00
C THR A 33 1.67 -9.94 7.37
N LEU A 34 2.30 -9.85 6.21
CA LEU A 34 2.34 -8.67 5.36
C LEU A 34 1.98 -9.11 3.95
N VAL A 35 1.15 -8.33 3.28
CA VAL A 35 0.74 -8.64 1.91
C VAL A 35 1.44 -7.67 0.97
N THR A 36 2.00 -8.19 -0.12
CA THR A 36 2.63 -7.36 -1.15
C THR A 36 1.55 -6.71 -2.00
N LEU A 37 1.61 -5.37 -2.13
CA LEU A 37 0.77 -4.61 -3.06
C LEU A 37 1.44 -4.56 -4.44
N LEU A 38 2.73 -4.24 -4.49
CA LEU A 38 3.48 -4.14 -5.73
C LEU A 38 4.96 -4.42 -5.53
N THR A 39 5.61 -4.80 -6.63
CA THR A 39 7.06 -4.89 -6.77
C THR A 39 7.48 -3.88 -7.83
N GLY A 40 8.49 -3.05 -7.54
CA GLY A 40 9.00 -2.07 -8.49
C GLY A 40 9.50 -2.75 -9.76
N ALA A 41 9.01 -2.29 -10.91
CA ALA A 41 9.31 -2.89 -12.21
C ALA A 41 10.80 -2.80 -12.58
N VAL A 42 11.27 -3.77 -13.37
CA VAL A 42 12.63 -3.79 -13.91
C VAL A 42 12.59 -3.17 -15.31
N PRO A 43 13.52 -2.26 -15.68
CA PRO A 43 14.72 -1.84 -14.93
C PRO A 43 14.56 -0.57 -14.08
N HIS A 44 13.48 0.20 -14.24
CA HIS A 44 13.44 1.60 -13.81
C HIS A 44 12.53 1.88 -12.61
N GLY A 45 11.89 0.84 -12.08
CA GLY A 45 10.96 0.94 -10.96
C GLY A 45 9.57 1.37 -11.39
N SER A 46 8.77 1.69 -10.38
CA SER A 46 7.37 2.09 -10.53
C SER A 46 7.11 3.38 -9.78
N LYS A 47 6.09 4.11 -10.21
CA LYS A 47 5.57 5.29 -9.54
C LYS A 47 4.14 5.02 -9.07
N VAL A 48 3.84 5.35 -7.81
CA VAL A 48 2.48 5.33 -7.28
C VAL A 48 2.03 6.76 -7.00
N ASP A 49 0.97 7.16 -7.68
CA ASP A 49 0.39 8.49 -7.58
C ASP A 49 -0.76 8.54 -6.58
N TYR A 50 -1.45 7.42 -6.36
CA TYR A 50 -2.65 7.39 -5.54
C TYR A 50 -2.87 6.03 -4.89
N PHE A 51 -3.38 6.05 -3.66
CA PHE A 51 -3.83 4.87 -2.94
C PHE A 51 -5.31 4.98 -2.58
N SER A 52 -6.04 3.88 -2.71
CA SER A 52 -7.41 3.74 -2.23
C SER A 52 -7.53 2.51 -1.34
N PHE A 53 -8.26 2.66 -0.26
CA PHE A 53 -8.51 1.62 0.73
C PHE A 53 -10.01 1.47 0.91
N GLN A 54 -10.49 0.24 0.85
CA GLN A 54 -11.91 -0.09 1.03
C GLN A 54 -12.04 -1.33 1.91
N ALA A 55 -12.66 -1.19 3.07
CA ALA A 55 -13.06 -2.33 3.87
C ALA A 55 -14.24 -3.08 3.22
N GLN A 56 -14.20 -4.42 3.26
CA GLN A 56 -15.30 -5.28 2.81
C GLN A 56 -16.28 -5.63 3.93
N ASN A 57 -15.78 -5.69 5.17
CA ASN A 57 -16.53 -6.06 6.36
C ASN A 57 -16.40 -4.97 7.43
N GLU A 58 -17.05 -5.20 8.57
CA GLU A 58 -16.93 -4.36 9.75
C GLU A 58 -15.46 -4.11 10.11
N THR A 59 -15.19 -2.85 10.42
CA THR A 59 -13.86 -2.42 10.86
C THR A 59 -13.84 -2.18 12.35
N GLU A 60 -12.71 -2.52 12.97
CA GLU A 60 -12.39 -2.09 14.33
C GLU A 60 -11.44 -0.90 14.28
N ALA A 61 -11.42 -0.11 15.35
CA ALA A 61 -10.49 1.00 15.45
C ALA A 61 -9.04 0.48 15.45
N GLY A 62 -8.22 0.99 14.53
CA GLY A 62 -6.87 0.47 14.37
C GLY A 62 -5.99 1.31 13.45
N ARG A 63 -5.02 0.61 12.85
CA ARG A 63 -4.03 1.20 11.94
C ARG A 63 -3.88 0.33 10.69
N LEU A 64 -3.82 0.96 9.53
CA LEU A 64 -3.31 0.38 8.29
C LEU A 64 -1.91 0.95 8.06
N ARG A 65 -0.95 0.07 7.79
CA ARG A 65 0.47 0.43 7.71
C ARG A 65 1.03 0.04 6.36
N ILE A 66 1.74 0.97 5.73
CA ILE A 66 2.44 0.75 4.46
C ILE A 66 3.94 0.73 4.72
N TYR A 67 4.58 -0.33 4.26
CA TYR A 67 6.01 -0.57 4.37
C TYR A 67 6.67 -0.60 3.01
N LEU A 68 7.90 -0.11 2.97
CA LEU A 68 8.82 -0.25 1.85
C LEU A 68 9.86 -1.29 2.22
N PHE A 69 9.95 -2.34 1.41
CA PHE A 69 10.95 -3.38 1.55
C PHE A 69 12.03 -3.16 0.52
N THR A 70 13.26 -2.98 1.00
CA THR A 70 14.43 -2.95 0.14
C THR A 70 14.72 -4.34 -0.43
N ALA A 71 15.54 -4.42 -1.47
CA ALA A 71 15.99 -5.70 -2.05
C ALA A 71 16.67 -6.63 -1.01
N GLY A 72 17.16 -6.08 0.10
CA GLY A 72 17.72 -6.83 1.24
C GLY A 72 16.71 -7.22 2.33
N ALA A 73 15.40 -7.18 2.03
CA ALA A 73 14.29 -7.58 2.91
C ALA A 73 14.14 -6.78 4.22
N THR A 74 14.73 -5.58 4.30
CA THR A 74 14.52 -4.68 5.45
C THR A 74 13.23 -3.89 5.24
N ALA A 75 12.32 -3.94 6.22
CA ALA A 75 11.08 -3.17 6.20
C ALA A 75 11.32 -1.74 6.72
N HIS A 76 10.80 -0.75 6.00
CA HIS A 76 10.74 0.64 6.44
C HIS A 76 9.29 1.09 6.48
N LEU A 77 8.81 1.51 7.65
CA LEU A 77 7.47 2.09 7.77
C LEU A 77 7.44 3.44 7.03
N TRP A 78 6.59 3.53 6.01
CA TRP A 78 6.48 4.74 5.20
C TRP A 78 5.30 5.61 5.62
N LYS A 79 4.13 4.99 5.82
CA LYS A 79 2.91 5.71 6.19
C LYS A 79 1.97 4.83 7.01
N GLU A 80 1.31 5.44 7.97
CA GLU A 80 0.21 4.85 8.72
C GLU A 80 -1.08 5.65 8.51
N PHE A 81 -2.20 4.92 8.45
CA PHE A 81 -3.54 5.46 8.36
C PHE A 81 -4.37 4.97 9.54
N THR A 82 -5.18 5.85 10.11
CA THR A 82 -6.16 5.46 11.12
C THR A 82 -7.34 4.78 10.42
N VAL A 83 -7.64 3.55 10.84
CA VAL A 83 -8.87 2.84 10.47
C VAL A 83 -9.88 3.12 11.57
N SER A 84 -11.02 3.73 11.22
CA SER A 84 -12.10 3.95 12.18
C SER A 84 -12.96 2.69 12.28
N ALA A 85 -13.60 2.50 13.44
CA ALA A 85 -14.59 1.45 13.57
C ALA A 85 -15.79 1.75 12.66
N ALA A 86 -16.30 0.73 11.96
CA ALA A 86 -17.48 0.81 11.12
C ALA A 86 -18.26 -0.50 11.27
N SER A 87 -19.57 -0.41 11.49
CA SER A 87 -20.46 -1.56 11.61
C SER A 87 -21.38 -1.67 10.40
N ALA A 88 -21.77 -2.90 10.06
CA ALA A 88 -22.71 -3.19 8.99
C ALA A 88 -24.14 -3.07 9.53
N SER A 89 -24.49 -1.90 10.06
CA SER A 89 -25.87 -1.59 10.45
C SER A 89 -26.71 -1.24 9.22
N ALA A 90 -28.01 -1.50 9.27
CA ALA A 90 -28.94 -1.13 8.20
C ALA A 90 -28.98 0.39 7.93
N ILE A 91 -28.51 1.20 8.89
CA ILE A 91 -28.50 2.67 8.85
C ILE A 91 -27.17 3.20 8.29
N ASP A 92 -26.05 2.56 8.62
CA ASP A 92 -24.70 2.91 8.12
C ASP A 92 -24.21 1.87 7.12
N ARG A 93 -24.56 2.08 5.85
CA ARG A 93 -24.23 1.16 4.75
C ARG A 93 -22.82 1.32 4.18
N THR A 94 -22.07 2.34 4.61
CA THR A 94 -20.75 2.63 4.05
C THR A 94 -19.67 2.06 4.95
N MET A 95 -19.05 0.97 4.50
CA MET A 95 -17.85 0.42 5.15
C MET A 95 -16.70 1.44 5.07
N TRP A 96 -15.76 1.36 6.02
CA TRP A 96 -14.62 2.27 6.06
C TRP A 96 -13.91 2.33 4.71
N SER A 97 -13.70 3.55 4.24
CA SER A 97 -12.93 3.84 3.04
C SER A 97 -12.01 5.02 3.30
N SER A 98 -10.86 5.01 2.65
CA SER A 98 -9.91 6.10 2.72
C SER A 98 -9.13 6.18 1.42
N ASN A 99 -8.70 7.39 1.09
CA ASN A 99 -7.96 7.67 -0.12
C ASN A 99 -6.77 8.55 0.24
N PHE A 100 -5.64 8.30 -0.40
CA PHE A 100 -4.41 9.03 -0.13
C PHE A 100 -3.68 9.35 -1.42
N THR A 101 -3.47 10.65 -1.63
CA THR A 101 -2.57 11.17 -2.67
C THR A 101 -1.31 11.68 -1.97
N PRO A 102 -0.15 11.06 -2.17
CA PRO A 102 1.12 11.55 -1.66
C PRO A 102 1.42 12.98 -2.17
N VAL A 103 2.03 13.83 -1.35
CA VAL A 103 2.45 15.19 -1.76
C VAL A 103 3.48 15.14 -2.90
N ALA A 104 4.34 14.14 -2.88
CA ALA A 104 5.19 13.74 -3.99
C ALA A 104 4.94 12.26 -4.27
N PRO A 105 4.86 11.84 -5.55
CA PRO A 105 4.52 10.47 -5.88
C PRO A 105 5.54 9.51 -5.27
N LEU A 106 5.06 8.35 -4.81
CA LEU A 106 5.93 7.34 -4.24
C LEU A 106 6.70 6.66 -5.38
N ILE A 107 8.03 6.82 -5.37
CA ILE A 107 8.92 6.10 -6.28
C ILE A 107 9.34 4.79 -5.64
N VAL A 108 9.13 3.68 -6.33
CA VAL A 108 9.50 2.34 -5.89
C VAL A 108 10.58 1.81 -6.82
N PRO A 109 11.85 1.78 -6.37
CA PRO A 109 12.95 1.28 -7.18
C PRO A 109 12.75 -0.17 -7.63
N SER A 110 13.42 -0.55 -8.72
CA SER A 110 13.45 -1.93 -9.20
C SER A 110 13.83 -2.91 -8.07
N GLY A 111 13.02 -3.95 -7.88
CA GLY A 111 13.24 -4.99 -6.86
C GLY A 111 12.84 -4.60 -5.43
N TRP A 112 12.40 -3.36 -5.18
CA TRP A 112 11.76 -2.98 -3.93
C TRP A 112 10.30 -3.42 -3.95
N THR A 113 9.74 -3.72 -2.78
CA THR A 113 8.33 -4.11 -2.66
C THR A 113 7.58 -3.19 -1.71
N VAL A 114 6.35 -2.82 -2.07
CA VAL A 114 5.42 -2.15 -1.16
C VAL A 114 4.57 -3.22 -0.51
N ARG A 115 4.61 -3.28 0.82
CA ARG A 115 3.85 -4.26 1.60
C ARG A 115 2.97 -3.57 2.61
N ILE A 116 1.85 -4.21 2.93
CA ILE A 116 0.81 -3.61 3.77
C ILE A 116 0.43 -4.58 4.87
N SER A 117 0.17 -4.03 6.06
CA SER A 117 -0.51 -4.74 7.13
C SER A 117 -1.59 -3.89 7.79
N ILE A 118 -2.45 -4.57 8.54
CA ILE A 118 -3.51 -4.00 9.35
C ILE A 118 -3.31 -4.40 10.80
N TYR A 119 -3.70 -3.53 11.73
CA TYR A 119 -3.57 -3.80 13.16
C TYR A 119 -4.61 -4.81 13.66
N SER A 120 -5.88 -4.66 13.26
CA SER A 120 -6.96 -5.60 13.57
C SER A 120 -7.37 -6.39 12.32
N ALA A 121 -7.99 -7.55 12.52
CA ALA A 121 -8.36 -8.49 11.47
C ALA A 121 -9.60 -7.99 10.72
N ASN A 122 -9.38 -7.04 9.82
CA ASN A 122 -10.42 -6.48 8.96
C ASN A 122 -10.09 -6.83 7.50
N VAL A 123 -11.08 -7.24 6.72
CA VAL A 123 -10.83 -7.48 5.29
C VAL A 123 -10.81 -6.13 4.58
N VAL A 124 -9.62 -5.68 4.18
CA VAL A 124 -9.41 -4.40 3.50
C VAL A 124 -8.79 -4.64 2.13
N ASN A 125 -9.46 -4.14 1.10
CA ASN A 125 -8.92 -4.05 -0.25
C ASN A 125 -8.06 -2.80 -0.35
N ILE A 126 -6.87 -2.95 -0.90
CA ILE A 126 -5.98 -1.83 -1.21
C ILE A 126 -5.73 -1.79 -2.71
N PHE A 127 -5.81 -0.58 -3.24
CA PHE A 127 -5.47 -0.25 -4.61
C PHE A 127 -4.35 0.78 -4.62
N GLY A 128 -3.33 0.54 -5.45
CA GLY A 128 -2.32 1.51 -5.83
C GLY A 128 -2.48 1.85 -7.30
N ILE A 129 -2.55 3.14 -7.62
CA ILE A 129 -2.70 3.64 -8.99
C ILE A 129 -1.45 4.42 -9.36
N GLY A 130 -0.91 4.15 -10.54
CA GLY A 130 0.25 4.85 -11.07
C GLY A 130 0.75 4.17 -12.35
N GLY A 131 2.04 3.88 -12.43
CA GLY A 131 2.59 3.11 -13.53
C GLY A 131 4.08 2.86 -13.45
N ASP A 132 4.57 2.09 -14.43
CA ASP A 132 5.96 1.68 -14.56
C ASP A 132 6.73 2.60 -15.53
N PHE A 133 8.02 2.77 -15.28
CA PHE A 133 8.96 3.59 -16.06
C PHE A 133 9.79 2.78 -17.07
#